data_AF-A0A0F9GVN6-F1
#
_entry.id   AF-A0A0F9GVN6-F1
#
_cell.length_a   1.000
_cell.length_b   1.000
_cell.length_c   1.000
_cell.angle_alpha   90.00
_cell.angle_beta   90.00
_cell.angle_gamma   90.00
#
_symmetry.space_group_name_H-M   'P 1'
#
loop_
_entity.id
_entity.type
_entity.pdbx_description
1 polymer ?
#
loop_
_entity_poly.entity_id
_entity_poly.type
_entity_poly.pdbx_seq_one_letter_code
_entity_poly.pdbx_strand_id
1 'polypeptide(L)'
;MGEIIQKHAWSSSRVKIMRECMKKYWYTYCLSWAGWKSSAPQDRQRAYMLKNMTNMPMFVGSITHDTIEMVIREGRKTGTWMSLEDAQKHAVQALRIGWLDSTNKRWQGSPKHHTNLAEHFYDEEI
;
A
#
# COMPACT_ATOMS: atom_id res chain seq x y z
N MET A 1 -18.20 22.40 4.54
CA MET A 1 -17.27 21.26 4.37
C MET A 1 -15.98 21.79 3.78
N GLY A 2 -14.84 21.66 4.46
CA GLY A 2 -13.56 22.18 3.96
C GLY A 2 -13.06 21.40 2.75
N GLU A 3 -12.63 22.11 1.71
CA GLU A 3 -12.07 21.50 0.52
C GLU A 3 -10.66 20.95 0.81
N ILE A 4 -10.44 19.65 0.55
CA ILE A 4 -9.12 19.04 0.72
C ILE A 4 -8.25 19.43 -0.48
N ILE A 5 -7.44 20.46 -0.31
CA ILE A 5 -6.48 20.92 -1.32
C ILE A 5 -5.28 19.96 -1.37
N GLN A 6 -4.78 19.69 -2.57
CA GLN A 6 -3.57 18.89 -2.78
C GLN A 6 -2.34 19.60 -2.20
N LYS A 7 -1.96 19.24 -0.97
CA LYS A 7 -0.68 19.69 -0.39
C LYS A 7 0.47 18.97 -1.09
N HIS A 8 1.36 19.75 -1.71
CA HIS A 8 2.56 19.23 -2.35
C HIS A 8 3.62 18.93 -1.28
N ALA A 9 3.53 17.74 -0.67
CA ALA A 9 4.56 17.26 0.25
C ALA A 9 5.78 16.76 -0.53
N TRP A 10 6.98 17.18 -0.10
CA TRP A 10 8.26 16.70 -0.61
C TRP A 10 8.62 15.34 0.01
N SER A 11 9.16 14.43 -0.79
CA SER A 11 9.85 13.23 -0.30
C SER A 11 10.92 12.79 -1.31
N SER A 12 11.96 12.09 -0.83
CA SER A 12 13.03 11.58 -1.68
C SER A 12 12.49 10.67 -2.80
N SER A 13 11.58 9.76 -2.49
CA SER A 13 10.94 8.88 -3.47
C SER A 13 10.13 9.65 -4.53
N ARG A 14 9.42 10.70 -4.12
CA ARG A 14 8.63 11.53 -5.04
C ARG A 14 9.52 12.31 -6.02
N VAL A 15 10.63 12.87 -5.52
CA VAL A 15 11.63 13.55 -6.37
C VAL A 15 12.30 12.55 -7.32
N LYS A 16 12.62 11.34 -6.85
CA LYS A 16 13.20 10.29 -7.70
C LYS A 16 12.27 9.95 -8.87
N ILE A 17 10.98 9.70 -8.61
CA ILE A 17 10.00 9.41 -9.67
C ILE A 17 9.86 10.58 -10.66
N MET A 18 9.85 11.82 -10.16
CA MET A 18 9.79 13.01 -11.00
C MET A 18 10.99 13.11 -11.96
N ARG A 19 12.21 12.88 -11.44
CA ARG A 19 13.46 12.89 -12.22
C ARG A 19 13.55 11.73 -13.19
N GLU A 20 13.01 10.57 -12.83
CA GLU A 20 12.96 9.38 -13.69
C GLU A 20 12.03 9.59 -14.89
N CYS A 21 10.78 10.00 -14.63
CA CYS A 21 9.79 10.22 -15.69
C CYS A 21 8.64 11.12 -15.21
N MET A 22 8.49 12.28 -15.85
CA MET A 22 7.41 13.23 -15.55
C MET A 22 6.02 12.65 -15.79
N LYS A 23 5.85 11.78 -16.80
CA LYS A 23 4.57 11.10 -17.06
C LYS A 23 4.21 10.16 -15.91
N LYS A 24 5.16 9.36 -15.43
CA LYS A 24 5.00 8.48 -14.26
C LYS A 24 4.64 9.28 -13.01
N TYR A 25 5.33 10.40 -12.78
CA TYR A 25 5.02 11.32 -11.69
C TYR A 25 3.59 11.85 -11.77
N TRP A 26 3.15 12.27 -12.96
CA TRP A 26 1.81 12.79 -13.16
C TRP A 26 0.73 11.75 -12.84
N TYR A 27 0.85 10.50 -13.33
CA TYR A 27 -0.09 9.43 -12.97
C TYR A 27 -0.09 9.13 -11.47
N THR A 28 1.10 9.06 -10.86
CA THR A 28 1.27 8.64 -9.46
C THR A 28 0.81 9.70 -8.46
N TYR A 29 1.05 10.99 -8.72
CA TYR A 29 0.84 12.05 -7.73
C TYR A 29 -0.22 13.07 -8.14
N CYS A 30 -0.42 13.32 -9.43
CA CYS A 30 -1.37 14.32 -9.93
C CYS A 30 -2.71 13.69 -10.31
N LEU A 31 -2.74 12.76 -11.28
CA LEU A 31 -3.99 12.18 -11.74
C LEU A 31 -4.68 11.36 -10.66
N SER A 32 -3.94 10.55 -9.91
CA SER A 32 -4.48 9.70 -8.83
C SER A 32 -5.06 10.49 -7.65
N TRP A 33 -4.77 11.79 -7.54
CA TRP A 33 -5.29 12.62 -6.46
C TRP A 33 -6.83 12.68 -6.53
N ALA A 34 -7.48 12.53 -5.38
CA ALA A 34 -8.94 12.41 -5.25
C ALA A 34 -9.56 11.20 -5.99
N GLY A 35 -8.78 10.22 -6.45
CA GLY A 35 -9.31 9.02 -7.11
C GLY A 35 -9.97 8.00 -6.19
N TRP A 36 -9.99 8.24 -4.87
CA TRP A 36 -10.81 7.47 -3.93
C TRP A 36 -12.28 7.90 -3.91
N LYS A 37 -12.64 9.04 -4.52
CA LYS A 37 -14.04 9.50 -4.57
C LYS A 37 -14.81 8.66 -5.57
N SER A 38 -15.99 8.17 -5.20
CA SER A 38 -16.90 7.45 -6.11
C SER A 38 -17.32 8.29 -7.33
N SER A 39 -17.35 9.62 -7.18
CA SER A 39 -17.65 10.57 -8.26
C SER A 39 -16.44 10.97 -9.11
N ALA A 40 -15.24 10.45 -8.83
CA ALA A 40 -14.07 10.77 -9.62
C ALA A 40 -14.19 10.19 -11.05
N PRO A 41 -13.63 10.85 -12.08
CA PRO A 41 -13.49 10.27 -13.41
C PRO A 41 -12.80 8.89 -13.38
N GLN A 42 -13.18 7.99 -14.31
CA GLN A 42 -12.72 6.60 -14.32
C GLN A 42 -11.19 6.46 -14.43
N ASP A 43 -10.55 7.29 -15.23
CA ASP A 43 -9.09 7.34 -15.38
C ASP A 43 -8.37 7.70 -14.08
N ARG A 44 -8.92 8.65 -13.31
CA ARG A 44 -8.44 9.04 -11.99
C ARG A 44 -8.64 7.94 -10.95
N GLN A 45 -9.80 7.28 -10.94
CA GLN A 45 -10.02 6.11 -10.07
C GLN A 45 -9.03 4.99 -10.40
N ARG A 46 -8.81 4.72 -11.68
CA ARG A 46 -7.84 3.72 -12.14
C ARG A 46 -6.41 4.09 -11.75
N ALA A 47 -6.00 5.34 -11.94
CA ALA A 47 -4.68 5.80 -11.52
C ALA A 47 -4.49 5.69 -10.00
N TYR A 48 -5.53 5.95 -9.20
CA TYR A 48 -5.50 5.75 -7.76
C TYR A 48 -5.39 4.28 -7.36
N MET A 49 -6.15 3.40 -8.00
CA MET A 49 -6.04 1.96 -7.77
C MET A 49 -4.63 1.44 -8.10
N LEU A 50 -4.13 1.75 -9.30
CA LEU A 50 -2.80 1.32 -9.75
C LEU A 50 -1.67 1.86 -8.87
N LYS A 51 -1.82 3.08 -8.35
CA LYS A 51 -0.86 3.66 -7.39
C LYS A 51 -0.75 2.88 -6.08
N ASN A 52 -1.87 2.33 -5.59
CA ASN A 52 -1.90 1.58 -4.33
C ASN A 52 -1.63 0.07 -4.52
N MET A 53 -1.38 -0.36 -5.76
CA MET A 53 -0.92 -1.72 -6.05
C MET A 53 0.48 -1.95 -5.50
N THR A 54 0.76 -3.19 -5.11
CA THR A 54 2.07 -3.66 -4.67
C THR A 54 2.41 -4.97 -5.39
N ASN A 55 3.62 -5.47 -5.22
CA ASN A 55 4.00 -6.81 -5.66
C ASN A 55 4.40 -7.65 -4.44
N MET A 56 4.59 -8.95 -4.64
CA MET A 56 4.86 -9.89 -3.56
C MET A 56 6.12 -9.53 -2.75
N PRO A 57 7.28 -9.21 -3.36
CA PRO A 57 8.47 -8.78 -2.61
C PRO A 57 8.25 -7.51 -1.79
N MET A 58 7.61 -6.49 -2.36
CA MET A 58 7.30 -5.25 -1.63
C MET A 58 6.32 -5.51 -0.48
N PHE A 59 5.33 -6.37 -0.69
CA PHE A 59 4.32 -6.69 0.31
C PHE A 59 4.92 -7.43 1.51
N VAL A 60 5.78 -8.43 1.26
CA VAL A 60 6.54 -9.12 2.32
C VAL A 60 7.43 -8.13 3.09
N GLY A 61 8.07 -7.20 2.39
CA GLY A 61 8.84 -6.13 3.01
C GLY A 61 7.99 -5.28 3.97
N SER A 62 6.83 -4.79 3.50
CA SER A 62 5.90 -4.02 4.33
C SER A 62 5.45 -4.79 5.56
N ILE A 63 5.01 -6.04 5.43
CA ILE A 63 4.61 -6.89 6.56
C ILE A 63 5.75 -7.03 7.57
N THR A 64 6.98 -7.21 7.09
CA THR A 64 8.15 -7.35 7.95
C THR A 64 8.38 -6.06 8.76
N HIS A 65 8.33 -4.90 8.11
CA HIS A 65 8.45 -3.60 8.77
C HIS A 65 7.32 -3.37 9.80
N ASP A 66 6.08 -3.64 9.44
CA ASP A 66 4.91 -3.47 10.31
C ASP A 66 4.99 -4.39 11.53
N THR A 67 5.47 -5.63 11.34
CA THR A 67 5.66 -6.59 12.43
C THR A 67 6.75 -6.11 13.39
N ILE A 68 7.88 -5.62 12.88
CA ILE A 68 8.96 -5.06 13.70
C ILE A 68 8.46 -3.84 14.49
N GLU A 69 7.72 -2.93 13.84
CA GLU A 69 7.13 -1.77 14.52
C GLU A 69 6.21 -2.22 15.66
N MET A 70 5.33 -3.18 15.40
CA MET A 70 4.41 -3.73 16.40
C MET A 70 5.15 -4.31 17.60
N VAL A 71 6.16 -5.14 17.37
CA VAL A 71 6.99 -5.74 18.44
C VAL A 71 7.65 -4.65 19.29
N ILE A 72 8.23 -3.62 18.65
CA ILE A 72 8.88 -2.51 19.36
C ILE A 72 7.87 -1.70 20.17
N ARG A 73 6.72 -1.38 19.58
CA ARG A 73 5.70 -0.54 20.20
C ARG A 73 5.09 -1.24 21.42
N GLU A 74 4.69 -2.50 21.28
CA GLU A 74 4.08 -3.25 22.39
C GLU A 74 5.11 -3.59 23.48
N GLY A 75 6.35 -3.92 23.09
CA GLY A 75 7.45 -4.15 24.04
C GLY A 75 7.75 -2.91 24.89
N ARG A 76 7.83 -1.73 24.27
CA ARG A 76 8.03 -0.46 25.00
C ARG A 76 6.85 -0.10 25.90
N LYS A 77 5.63 -0.43 25.48
CA LYS A 77 4.40 -0.10 26.23
C LYS A 77 4.18 -1.01 27.44
N THR A 78 4.47 -2.30 27.30
CA THR A 78 4.13 -3.32 28.31
C THR A 78 5.33 -3.82 29.12
N GLY A 79 6.56 -3.54 28.64
CA GLY A 79 7.78 -4.11 29.20
C GLY A 79 8.02 -5.58 28.82
N THR A 80 7.08 -6.22 28.13
CA THR A 80 7.17 -7.62 27.69
C THR A 80 7.40 -7.69 26.19
N TRP A 81 8.47 -8.37 25.79
CA TRP A 81 8.84 -8.49 24.38
C TRP A 81 8.25 -9.75 23.77
N MET A 82 7.69 -9.61 22.57
CA MET A 82 7.19 -10.74 21.78
C MET A 82 8.35 -11.66 21.37
N SER A 83 8.11 -12.97 21.39
CA SER A 83 9.07 -13.94 20.89
C SER A 83 9.24 -13.82 19.36
N LEU A 84 10.39 -14.27 18.83
CA LEU A 84 10.60 -14.32 17.38
C LEU A 84 9.54 -15.20 16.70
N GLU A 85 9.18 -16.32 17.31
CA GLU A 85 8.21 -17.26 16.77
C GLU A 85 6.82 -16.63 16.64
N ASP A 86 6.38 -15.88 17.66
CA ASP A 86 5.08 -15.20 17.64
C ASP A 86 5.07 -14.05 16.62
N ALA A 87 6.17 -13.33 16.49
CA ALA A 87 6.32 -12.30 15.46
C ALA A 87 6.25 -12.90 14.04
N GLN A 88 6.92 -14.04 13.82
CA GLN A 88 6.84 -14.77 12.55
C GLN A 88 5.41 -15.27 12.26
N LYS A 89 4.71 -15.82 13.27
CA LYS A 89 3.30 -16.23 13.13
C LYS A 89 2.42 -15.03 12.75
N HIS A 90 2.64 -13.87 13.37
CA HIS A 90 1.93 -12.64 13.03
C HIS A 90 2.18 -12.22 11.58
N ALA A 91 3.44 -12.20 11.13
CA ALA A 91 3.82 -11.85 9.77
C ALA A 91 3.20 -12.81 8.74
N VAL A 92 3.27 -14.12 8.97
CA VAL A 92 2.64 -15.14 8.11
C VAL A 92 1.12 -14.95 8.05
N GLN A 93 0.48 -14.62 9.17
CA GLN A 93 -0.96 -14.36 9.19
C GLN A 93 -1.31 -13.10 8.38
N ALA A 94 -0.54 -12.02 8.51
CA ALA A 94 -0.72 -10.80 7.72
C ALA A 94 -0.55 -11.06 6.22
N LEU A 95 0.45 -11.89 5.85
CA LEU A 95 0.67 -12.33 4.48
C LEU A 95 -0.55 -13.08 3.92
N ARG A 96 -1.08 -14.05 4.66
CA ARG A 96 -2.28 -14.82 4.26
C ARG A 96 -3.50 -13.93 4.08
N ILE A 97 -3.70 -12.96 4.97
CA ILE A 97 -4.82 -12.02 4.85
C ILE A 97 -4.68 -11.17 3.58
N GLY A 98 -3.51 -10.58 3.34
CA GLY A 98 -3.31 -9.75 2.14
C GLY A 98 -3.36 -10.55 0.85
N TRP A 99 -2.87 -11.80 0.87
CA TRP A 99 -3.02 -12.73 -0.24
C TRP A 99 -4.51 -12.93 -0.60
N LEU A 100 -5.33 -13.28 0.40
CA LEU A 100 -6.77 -13.46 0.24
C LEU A 100 -7.48 -12.16 -0.19
N ASP A 101 -7.07 -11.01 0.32
CA ASP A 101 -7.61 -9.71 -0.09
C ASP A 101 -7.39 -9.47 -1.59
N SER A 102 -6.20 -9.80 -2.08
CA SER A 102 -5.86 -9.66 -3.50
C SER A 102 -6.60 -10.66 -4.36
N THR A 103 -6.63 -11.95 -3.98
CA THR A 103 -7.34 -13.01 -4.72
C THR A 103 -8.83 -12.72 -4.83
N ASN A 104 -9.45 -12.27 -3.74
CA ASN A 104 -10.88 -11.92 -3.70
C ASN A 104 -11.19 -10.51 -4.26
N LYS A 105 -10.19 -9.81 -4.81
CA LYS A 105 -10.33 -8.48 -5.42
C LYS A 105 -10.98 -7.44 -4.50
N ARG A 106 -10.76 -7.53 -3.19
CA ARG A 106 -11.36 -6.60 -2.19
C ARG A 106 -10.91 -5.15 -2.38
N TRP A 107 -9.76 -4.95 -3.01
CA TRP A 107 -9.25 -3.64 -3.40
C TRP A 107 -10.16 -2.87 -4.35
N GLN A 108 -11.11 -3.51 -5.05
CA GLN A 108 -12.04 -2.79 -5.93
C GLN A 108 -12.91 -1.76 -5.19
N GLY A 109 -13.31 -2.07 -3.95
CA GLY A 109 -14.06 -1.14 -3.10
C GLY A 109 -13.18 -0.20 -2.29
N SER A 110 -11.93 -0.60 -2.02
CA SER A 110 -11.02 0.17 -1.16
C SER A 110 -9.54 -0.08 -1.50
N PRO A 111 -9.02 0.53 -2.59
CA PRO A 111 -7.68 0.22 -3.09
C PRO A 111 -6.54 0.51 -2.12
N LYS A 112 -6.75 1.41 -1.16
CA LYS A 112 -5.74 1.78 -0.15
C LYS A 112 -5.73 0.84 1.06
N HIS A 113 -6.84 0.16 1.34
CA HIS A 113 -7.01 -0.60 2.57
C HIS A 113 -6.97 -2.11 2.37
N HIS A 114 -7.02 -2.58 1.13
CA HIS A 114 -6.88 -3.99 0.78
C HIS A 114 -5.72 -4.18 -0.19
N THR A 115 -4.96 -5.26 0.00
CA THR A 115 -3.82 -5.58 -0.85
C THR A 115 -4.28 -5.89 -2.28
N ASN A 116 -3.60 -5.30 -3.25
CA ASN A 116 -3.70 -5.64 -4.66
C ASN A 116 -2.30 -6.03 -5.15
N LEU A 117 -2.06 -7.33 -5.31
CA LEU A 117 -0.81 -7.87 -5.84
C LEU A 117 -0.81 -7.75 -7.36
N ALA A 118 0.26 -7.19 -7.93
CA ALA A 118 0.47 -7.07 -9.35
C ALA A 118 0.38 -8.45 -10.04
N GLU A 119 0.91 -9.48 -9.40
CA GLU A 119 0.91 -10.87 -9.85
C GLU A 119 -0.52 -11.38 -10.08
N HIS A 120 -1.45 -11.11 -9.15
CA HIS A 120 -2.86 -11.45 -9.32
C HIS A 120 -3.62 -10.54 -10.28
N PHE A 121 -3.17 -9.29 -10.44
CA PHE A 121 -3.86 -8.31 -11.29
C PHE A 121 -3.52 -8.49 -12.77
N TYR A 122 -2.26 -8.81 -13.07
CA TYR A 122 -1.74 -9.00 -14.43
C TYR A 122 -1.59 -10.48 -14.82
N ASP A 123 -1.96 -11.41 -13.94
CA ASP A 123 -1.78 -12.85 -14.12
C ASP A 123 -0.30 -13.22 -14.37
N GLU A 124 0.61 -12.60 -13.60
CA GLU A 124 2.06 -12.85 -13.65
C GLU A 124 2.46 -13.94 -12.64
N GLU A 125 3.59 -14.61 -12.91
CA GLU A 125 4.20 -15.54 -11.96
C GLU A 125 4.87 -14.81 -10.79
N ILE A 126 4.99 -15.50 -9.64
CA ILE A 126 5.60 -14.98 -8.40
C ILE A 126 7.09 -15.26 -8.37
#